data_AF-A0A418WU88-F1
#
_entry.id   AF-A0A418WU88-F1
#
_cell.length_a   1.000
_cell.length_b   1.000
_cell.length_c   1.000
_cell.angle_alpha   90.00
_cell.angle_beta   90.00
_cell.angle_gamma   90.00
#
_symmetry.space_group_name_H-M   'P 1'
#
loop_
_entity.id
_entity.type
_entity.pdbx_description
1 polymer ?
#
loop_
_entity_poly.entity_id
_entity_poly.type
_entity_poly.pdbx_seq_one_letter_code
_entity_poly.pdbx_strand_id
1 'polypeptide(L)'
;MRVTALDMISRDARRRLLLLAEAIGDVAQRVAAEQVSHVMRQGDAPSRAVTMLGRLAEARLPRRKAIEKLAGQWLEMVRDNPALLAPYEHEIATRQALLEAAGRPYHEVEHG
;
A
#
# COMPACT_ATOMS: atom_id res chain seq x y z
N MET A 1 19.35 24.91 24.05
CA MET A 1 18.03 24.27 23.86
C MET A 1 18.14 22.83 24.36
N ARG A 2 17.59 22.48 25.53
CA ARG A 2 17.67 21.12 26.07
C ARG A 2 16.59 20.27 25.42
N VAL A 3 16.99 19.36 24.54
CA VAL A 3 16.13 18.25 24.11
C VAL A 3 15.99 17.29 25.29
N THR A 4 14.77 17.00 25.71
CA THR A 4 14.52 16.07 26.82
C THR A 4 14.47 14.64 26.31
N ALA A 5 14.72 13.65 27.18
CA ALA A 5 14.60 12.23 26.83
C ALA A 5 13.19 11.89 26.29
N LEU A 6 12.15 12.59 26.78
CA LEU A 6 10.77 12.46 26.31
C LEU A 6 10.60 12.91 24.85
N ASP A 7 11.28 13.99 24.44
CA ASP A 7 11.26 14.48 23.06
C ASP A 7 11.98 13.54 22.08
N MET A 8 12.98 12.80 22.56
CA MET A 8 13.68 11.79 21.77
C MET A 8 12.83 10.53 21.60
N ILE A 9 12.24 10.02 22.69
CA ILE A 9 11.34 8.86 22.66
C ILE A 9 10.15 9.12 21.72
N SER A 10 9.57 10.32 21.78
CA SER A 10 8.44 10.71 20.91
C SER A 10 8.83 10.74 19.43
N ARG A 11 10.04 11.20 19.10
CA ARG A 11 10.56 11.22 17.72
C ARG A 11 10.86 9.82 17.19
N ASP A 12 11.45 8.96 18.00
CA ASP A 12 11.73 7.58 17.60
C ASP A 12 10.45 6.77 17.41
N ALA A 13 9.44 6.95 18.28
CA ALA A 13 8.13 6.34 18.11
C ALA A 13 7.44 6.81 16.82
N ARG A 14 7.45 8.12 16.54
CA ARG A 14 6.91 8.68 15.29
C ARG A 14 7.64 8.12 14.07
N ARG A 15 8.96 8.04 14.12
CA ARG A 15 9.78 7.46 13.04
C ARG A 15 9.40 6.01 12.76
N ARG A 16 9.30 5.17 13.78
CA ARG A 16 8.91 3.76 13.63
C ARG A 16 7.52 3.59 13.02
N LEU A 17 6.55 4.40 13.44
CA LEU A 17 5.19 4.37 12.87
C LEU A 17 5.19 4.72 11.37
N LEU A 18 6.02 5.68 10.96
CA LEU A 18 6.12 6.07 9.55
C LEU A 18 6.78 4.99 8.70
N LEU A 19 7.84 4.34 9.19
CA LEU A 19 8.49 3.22 8.50
C LEU A 19 7.55 2.01 8.40
N LEU A 20 6.74 1.77 9.43
CA LEU A 20 5.69 0.76 9.38
C LEU A 20 4.64 1.10 8.31
N ALA A 21 4.19 2.36 8.25
CA ALA A 21 3.25 2.81 7.21
C ALA A 21 3.82 2.65 5.80
N GLU A 22 5.11 2.94 5.60
CA GLU A 22 5.83 2.71 4.34
C GLU A 22 5.89 1.22 4.00
N ALA A 23 6.27 0.36 4.95
CA ALA A 23 6.29 -1.09 4.78
C ALA A 23 4.92 -1.67 4.41
N ILE A 24 3.85 -1.23 5.08
CA ILE A 24 2.47 -1.59 4.77
C ILE A 24 2.11 -1.14 3.35
N GLY A 25 2.45 0.09 2.98
CA GLY A 25 2.18 0.65 1.66
C GLY A 25 2.88 -0.12 0.54
N ASP A 26 4.14 -0.50 0.73
CA ASP A 26 4.92 -1.31 -0.22
C ASP A 26 4.31 -2.68 -0.43
N VAL A 27 3.99 -3.40 0.66
CA VAL A 27 3.38 -4.73 0.60
C VAL A 27 2.00 -4.64 -0.05
N ALA A 28 1.21 -3.62 0.29
CA ALA A 28 -0.10 -3.41 -0.33
C ALA A 28 0.03 -3.20 -1.85
N GLN A 29 0.98 -2.38 -2.32
CA GLN A 29 1.18 -2.17 -3.75
C GLN A 29 1.59 -3.46 -4.48
N ARG A 30 2.51 -4.24 -3.90
CA ARG A 30 2.92 -5.53 -4.46
C ARG A 30 1.74 -6.48 -4.59
N VAL A 31 0.96 -6.64 -3.51
CA VAL A 31 -0.19 -7.55 -3.50
C VAL A 31 -1.27 -7.06 -4.47
N ALA A 32 -1.54 -5.76 -4.56
CA ALA A 32 -2.45 -5.19 -5.56
C ALA A 32 -2.06 -5.62 -6.98
N ALA A 33 -0.76 -5.53 -7.32
CA ALA A 33 -0.24 -5.94 -8.62
C ALA A 33 -0.38 -7.46 -8.86
N GLU A 34 -0.22 -8.28 -7.81
CA GLU A 34 -0.45 -9.73 -7.89
C GLU A 34 -1.92 -10.07 -8.12
N GLN A 35 -2.84 -9.38 -7.45
CA GLN A 35 -4.27 -9.59 -7.63
C GLN A 35 -4.71 -9.21 -9.05
N VAL A 36 -4.21 -8.08 -9.57
CA VAL A 36 -4.44 -7.71 -10.97
C VAL A 36 -3.89 -8.78 -11.92
N SER A 37 -2.66 -9.26 -11.67
CA SER A 37 -2.04 -10.31 -12.47
C SER A 37 -2.80 -11.64 -12.38
N HIS A 38 -3.39 -11.96 -11.22
CA HIS A 38 -4.23 -13.13 -11.02
C HIS A 38 -5.50 -13.04 -11.86
N VAL A 39 -6.23 -11.93 -11.80
CA VAL A 39 -7.41 -11.66 -12.63
C VAL A 39 -7.09 -11.83 -14.11
N MET A 40 -5.97 -11.27 -14.56
CA MET A 40 -5.55 -11.35 -15.96
C MET A 40 -5.20 -12.78 -16.42
N ARG A 41 -4.70 -13.63 -15.53
CA ARG A 41 -4.37 -15.04 -15.85
C ARG A 41 -5.59 -15.94 -15.93
N GLN A 42 -6.68 -15.60 -15.25
CA GLN A 42 -7.93 -16.38 -15.32
C GLN A 42 -8.69 -16.20 -16.64
N GLY A 43 -8.17 -15.39 -17.57
CA GLY A 43 -8.79 -15.14 -18.87
C GLY A 43 -9.88 -14.06 -18.83
N ASP A 44 -10.13 -13.47 -17.66
CA ASP A 44 -11.04 -12.35 -17.52
C ASP A 44 -10.40 -11.06 -18.05
N ALA A 45 -11.13 -10.35 -18.91
CA ALA A 45 -10.74 -9.02 -19.32
C ALA A 45 -10.74 -8.10 -18.07
N PRO A 46 -9.67 -7.35 -17.79
CA PRO A 46 -9.62 -6.42 -16.65
C PRO A 46 -10.83 -5.46 -16.56
N SER A 47 -11.41 -5.10 -17.70
CA SER A 47 -12.64 -4.31 -17.79
C SER A 47 -13.87 -5.00 -17.21
N ARG A 48 -13.99 -6.33 -17.33
CA ARG A 48 -15.05 -7.12 -16.68
C ARG A 48 -14.88 -7.13 -15.17
N ALA A 49 -13.67 -7.32 -14.65
CA ALA A 49 -13.42 -7.27 -13.21
C ALA A 49 -13.77 -5.89 -12.62
N VAL A 50 -13.42 -4.79 -13.31
CA VAL A 50 -13.85 -3.43 -12.93
C VAL A 50 -15.38 -3.30 -12.91
N THR A 51 -16.06 -3.90 -13.89
CA THR A 51 -17.53 -3.86 -13.99
C THR A 51 -18.20 -4.67 -12.86
N MET A 52 -17.64 -5.83 -12.50
CA MET A 52 -18.13 -6.69 -11.41
C MET A 52 -17.98 -6.04 -10.03
N LEU A 53 -17.06 -5.10 -9.87
CA LEU A 53 -16.86 -4.32 -8.64
C LEU A 53 -17.92 -3.22 -8.45
N GLY A 54 -19.03 -3.24 -9.20
CA GLY A 54 -20.17 -2.34 -9.01
C GLY A 54 -19.93 -0.89 -9.47
N ARG A 55 -18.72 -0.56 -9.95
CA ARG A 55 -18.45 0.74 -10.60
C ARG A 55 -18.95 0.66 -12.05
N LEU A 56 -20.00 1.43 -12.30
CA LEU A 56 -20.77 1.48 -13.55
C LEU A 56 -19.93 1.40 -14.82
N ALA A 57 -20.49 0.67 -15.78
CA ALA A 57 -20.00 0.38 -17.12
C ALA A 57 -19.42 1.61 -17.85
N GLU A 58 -18.12 1.85 -17.71
CA GLU A 58 -17.37 2.58 -18.73
C GLU A 58 -17.15 1.63 -19.91
N ALA A 59 -18.01 1.75 -20.93
CA ALA A 59 -17.86 1.06 -22.19
C ALA A 59 -16.41 1.22 -22.71
N ARG A 60 -15.69 0.09 -22.82
CA ARG A 60 -14.33 -0.03 -23.34
C ARG A 60 -13.26 0.81 -22.60
N LEU A 61 -13.11 0.59 -21.30
CA LEU A 61 -11.87 0.98 -20.61
C LEU A 61 -10.63 0.34 -21.28
N PRO A 62 -9.63 1.14 -21.70
CA PRO A 62 -8.35 0.61 -22.16
C PRO A 62 -7.72 -0.28 -21.08
N ARG A 63 -7.07 -1.38 -21.50
CA ARG A 63 -6.46 -2.38 -20.59
C ARG A 63 -5.61 -1.74 -19.49
N ARG A 64 -4.79 -0.75 -19.84
CA ARG A 64 -3.95 0.00 -18.88
C ARG A 64 -4.79 0.70 -17.80
N LYS A 65 -5.83 1.45 -18.19
CA LYS A 65 -6.71 2.15 -17.23
C LYS A 65 -7.48 1.17 -16.35
N ALA A 66 -7.89 0.02 -16.90
CA ALA A 66 -8.53 -1.03 -16.12
C ALA A 66 -7.59 -1.63 -15.06
N ILE A 67 -6.32 -1.87 -15.41
CA ILE A 67 -5.28 -2.31 -14.46
C ILE A 67 -5.07 -1.28 -13.35
N GLU A 68 -4.91 0.01 -13.71
CA GLU A 68 -4.73 1.10 -12.75
C GLU A 68 -5.94 1.20 -11.79
N LYS A 69 -7.17 1.11 -12.32
CA LYS A 69 -8.39 1.13 -11.49
C LYS A 69 -8.49 -0.08 -10.56
N LEU A 70 -8.15 -1.29 -11.03
CA LEU A 70 -8.18 -2.48 -10.18
C LEU A 70 -7.14 -2.41 -9.06
N ALA A 71 -5.92 -1.98 -9.36
CA ALA A 71 -4.89 -1.78 -8.35
C ALA A 71 -5.32 -0.72 -7.33
N GLY A 72 -5.85 0.42 -7.79
CA GLY A 72 -6.37 1.47 -6.93
C GLY A 72 -7.50 0.99 -6.02
N GLN A 73 -8.47 0.24 -6.56
CA GLN A 73 -9.58 -0.31 -5.77
C GLN A 73 -9.09 -1.29 -4.70
N TRP A 74 -8.10 -2.13 -5.02
CA TRP A 74 -7.54 -3.05 -4.04
C TRP A 74 -6.83 -2.30 -2.91
N LEU A 75 -6.10 -1.22 -3.23
CA LEU A 75 -5.49 -0.35 -2.23
C LEU A 75 -6.52 0.38 -1.36
N GLU A 76 -7.64 0.83 -1.93
CA GLU A 76 -8.78 1.38 -1.17
C GLU A 76 -9.34 0.33 -0.21
N MET A 77 -9.56 -0.91 -0.67
CA MET A 77 -10.04 -2.00 0.19
C MET A 77 -9.10 -2.31 1.35
N VAL A 78 -7.77 -2.29 1.11
CA VAL A 78 -6.78 -2.49 2.18
C VAL A 78 -6.78 -1.32 3.16
N ARG A 79 -6.98 -0.09 2.69
CA ARG A 79 -7.11 1.08 3.57
C ARG A 79 -8.33 0.97 4.47
N ASP A 80 -9.46 0.55 3.92
CA ASP A 80 -10.72 0.41 4.65
C ASP A 80 -10.73 -0.84 5.55
N ASN A 81 -9.99 -1.88 5.16
CA ASN A 81 -9.84 -3.12 5.92
C ASN A 81 -8.39 -3.63 5.90
N PRO A 82 -7.53 -3.17 6.82
CA PRO A 82 -6.14 -3.60 6.91
C PRO A 82 -5.95 -5.10 7.19
N ALA A 83 -6.97 -5.80 7.70
CA ALA A 83 -6.90 -7.23 7.95
C ALA A 83 -6.72 -8.06 6.67
N LEU A 84 -6.99 -7.48 5.49
CA LEU A 84 -6.64 -8.08 4.20
C LEU A 84 -5.13 -8.33 4.03
N LEU A 85 -4.30 -7.63 4.81
CA LEU A 85 -2.85 -7.84 4.85
C LEU A 85 -2.38 -8.83 5.91
N ALA A 86 -3.27 -9.39 6.74
CA ALA A 86 -2.89 -10.34 7.80
C ALA A 86 -2.03 -11.53 7.29
N PRO A 87 -2.27 -12.10 6.09
CA PRO A 87 -1.40 -13.15 5.55
C PRO A 87 0.04 -12.70 5.24
N TYR A 88 0.30 -11.39 5.19
CA TYR A 88 1.58 -10.78 4.81
C TYR A 88 2.30 -10.10 5.99
N GLU A 89 1.86 -10.31 7.23
CA GLU A 89 2.46 -9.69 8.43
C GLU A 89 3.98 -9.91 8.54
N HIS A 90 4.45 -11.12 8.24
CA HIS A 90 5.88 -11.43 8.28
C HIS A 90 6.68 -10.64 7.23
N GLU A 91 6.11 -10.42 6.05
CA GLU A 91 6.72 -9.63 5.00
C GLU A 91 6.76 -8.14 5.38
N ILE A 92 5.67 -7.62 5.96
CA ILE A 92 5.61 -6.25 6.47
C ILE A 92 6.69 -6.04 7.54
N ALA A 93 6.82 -6.96 8.50
CA ALA A 93 7.86 -6.89 9.54
C ALA A 93 9.27 -6.93 8.93
N THR A 94 9.51 -7.80 7.96
CA THR A 94 10.79 -7.88 7.24
C THR A 94 11.10 -6.57 6.52
N ARG A 95 10.11 -6.00 5.83
CA ARG A 95 10.26 -4.75 5.08
C ARG A 95 10.54 -3.58 6.01
N GLN A 96 9.85 -3.50 7.14
CA GLN A 96 10.11 -2.50 8.18
C GLN A 96 11.54 -2.62 8.71
N ALA A 97 12.01 -3.83 9.03
CA ALA A 97 13.38 -4.05 9.50
C ALA A 97 14.43 -3.61 8.48
N LEU A 98 14.17 -3.86 7.19
CA LEU A 98 15.04 -3.39 6.09
C LEU A 98 15.05 -1.86 5.98
N LEU A 99 13.90 -1.20 6.14
CA LEU A 99 13.80 0.26 6.12
C LEU A 99 14.52 0.89 7.32
N GLU A 100 14.39 0.28 8.50
CA GLU A 100 15.11 0.68 9.71
C GLU A 100 16.63 0.55 9.54
N ALA A 101 17.09 -0.59 8.99
CA ALA A 101 18.51 -0.85 8.72
C ALA A 101 19.11 0.06 7.65
N ALA A 102 18.32 0.44 6.63
CA ALA A 102 18.75 1.33 5.56
C ALA A 102 18.93 2.79 6.02
N GLY A 103 18.50 3.14 7.23
CA GLY A 103 18.68 4.48 7.79
C GLY A 103 18.00 5.59 6.99
N ARG A 104 17.01 5.29 6.14
CA ARG A 104 16.38 6.30 5.28
C ARG A 104 15.83 7.44 6.14
N PRO A 105 16.24 8.69 5.89
CA PRO A 105 15.72 9.84 6.61
C PRO A 105 14.27 10.06 6.19
N TYR A 106 13.45 10.37 7.19
CA TYR A 106 12.11 10.90 7.00
C TYR A 106 12.18 12.15 6.11
N HIS A 107 11.61 12.10 4.91
CA HIS A 107 11.25 13.32 4.21
C HIS A 107 9.89 13.74 4.75
N GLU A 108 9.90 14.72 5.66
CA GLU A 108 8.71 15.50 5.98
C GLU A 108 8.29 16.17 4.67
N VAL A 109 7.27 15.62 4.00
CA VAL A 109 6.66 16.31 2.87
C VAL A 109 5.93 17.49 3.47
N GLU A 110 6.58 18.66 3.46
CA GLU A 110 5.91 19.92 3.70
C GLU A 110 4.81 20.06 2.65
N HIS A 111 3.57 19.83 3.05
CA HIS A 111 2.41 20.26 2.28
C HIS A 111 2.34 21.79 2.38
N GLY A 112 2.95 22.46 1.39
CA GLY A 112 2.65 23.86 1.06
C GLY A 112 1.34 24.00 0.32
#